data_AF-A0A1X1MLZ6-F1
#
_entry.id   AF-A0A1X1MLZ6-F1
#
_cell.length_a   1.000
_cell.length_b   1.000
_cell.length_c   1.000
_cell.angle_alpha   90.00
_cell.angle_beta   90.00
_cell.angle_gamma   90.00
#
_symmetry.space_group_name_H-M   'P 1'
#
loop_
_entity.id
_entity.type
_entity.pdbx_description
1 polymer ?
#
loop_
_entity_poly.entity_id
_entity_poly.type
_entity_poly.pdbx_seq_one_letter_code
_entity_poly.pdbx_strand_id
1 'polypeptide(L)' 'MAQRIAENLEEATHPPIRYPWHEWTDGAVWAVRRGEDFYIDPGQFRVTLAVRASRIGKRVRVRVDGDVVKFQFYTPAA' A
#
# COMPACT_ATOMS: atom_id res chain seq x y z
N MET A 1 -29.35 -0.39 9.14
CA MET A 1 -28.93 0.84 8.40
C MET A 1 -27.45 1.04 8.68
N ALA A 2 -26.59 1.06 7.66
CA ALA A 2 -25.15 1.26 7.85
C ALA A 2 -24.86 2.77 7.91
N GLN A 3 -24.31 3.24 9.03
CA GLN A 3 -23.96 4.65 9.26
C GLN A 3 -22.63 4.98 8.56
N ARG A 4 -22.64 6.05 7.77
CA ARG A 4 -21.45 6.61 7.11
C ARG A 4 -20.76 7.54 8.12
N ILE A 5 -19.63 7.10 8.68
CA ILE A 5 -18.75 7.99 9.45
C ILE A 5 -17.68 8.48 8.49
N ALA A 6 -17.70 9.76 8.17
CA ALA A 6 -16.54 10.49 7.69
C ALA A 6 -16.71 11.95 8.10
N GLU A 7 -16.60 12.20 9.41
CA GLU A 7 -16.28 13.52 9.92
C GLU A 7 -14.85 13.87 9.48
N ASN A 8 -14.75 14.96 8.72
CA ASN A 8 -13.68 15.95 8.83
C ASN A 8 -12.22 15.43 8.82
N LEU A 9 -11.75 14.92 7.68
CA LEU A 9 -10.32 14.87 7.40
C LEU A 9 -9.96 16.14 6.65
N GLU A 10 -9.27 17.05 7.34
CA GLU A 10 -8.62 18.21 6.76
C GLU A 10 -7.99 17.85 5.41
N GLU A 11 -8.30 18.67 4.41
CA GLU A 11 -7.94 18.50 3.00
C GLU A 11 -6.42 18.64 2.82
N ALA A 12 -5.67 17.64 3.27
CA ALA A 12 -4.28 17.48 2.90
C ALA A 12 -4.30 16.99 1.44
N THR A 13 -4.45 17.95 0.51
CA THR A 13 -4.32 17.80 -0.94
C THR A 13 -2.87 17.43 -1.27
N HIS A 14 -2.46 16.24 -0.84
CA HIS A 14 -1.26 15.61 -1.36
C HIS A 14 -1.54 15.32 -2.84
N PRO A 15 -0.63 15.67 -3.77
CA PRO A 15 -0.78 15.32 -5.16
C PRO A 15 -1.04 13.80 -5.27
N PRO A 16 -1.86 13.35 -6.24
CA PRO A 16 -2.18 11.94 -6.38
C PRO A 16 -0.88 11.13 -6.40
N ILE A 17 -0.62 10.38 -5.32
CA ILE A 17 0.62 9.64 -5.15
C ILE A 17 0.65 8.57 -6.25
N ARG A 18 1.49 8.81 -7.26
CA ARG A 18 1.64 7.87 -8.38
C ARG A 18 2.69 6.83 -7.98
N TYR A 19 2.24 5.83 -7.24
CA TYR A 19 3.09 4.69 -6.90
C TYR A 19 3.59 4.01 -8.18
N PRO A 20 4.89 3.69 -8.29
CA PRO A 20 5.47 2.99 -9.44
C PRO A 20 5.11 1.50 -9.42
N TRP A 21 3.81 1.19 -9.56
CA TRP A 21 3.28 -0.16 -9.42
C TRP A 21 3.91 -1.18 -10.37
N HIS A 22 4.34 -0.75 -11.55
CA HIS A 22 5.02 -1.63 -12.49
C HIS A 22 6.36 -2.14 -11.95
N GLU A 23 7.10 -1.27 -11.25
CA GLU A 23 8.38 -1.62 -10.66
C GLU A 23 8.16 -2.43 -9.38
N TRP A 24 7.21 -2.03 -8.54
CA TRP A 24 6.95 -2.66 -7.26
C TRP A 24 6.28 -4.04 -7.31
N THR A 25 5.75 -4.45 -8.46
CA THR A 25 5.03 -5.73 -8.62
C THR A 25 5.82 -6.76 -9.44
N ASP A 26 7.10 -6.50 -9.71
CA ASP A 26 8.02 -7.35 -10.48
C ASP A 26 8.25 -8.72 -9.81
N GLY A 27 8.20 -8.77 -8.47
CA GLY A 27 8.46 -9.97 -7.69
C GLY A 27 9.62 -9.82 -6.70
N ALA A 28 10.40 -8.75 -6.81
CA ALA A 28 11.41 -8.38 -5.84
C ALA A 28 10.82 -7.93 -4.50
N VAL A 29 11.69 -7.91 -3.49
CA VAL A 29 11.38 -7.33 -2.19
C VAL A 29 11.70 -5.85 -2.24
N TRP A 30 10.69 -5.01 -2.00
CA TRP A 30 10.82 -3.57 -1.95
C TRP A 30 10.74 -3.08 -0.51
N ALA A 31 11.47 -2.01 -0.21
CA ALA A 31 11.40 -1.30 1.06
C ALA A 31 11.08 0.16 0.76
N VAL A 32 9.97 0.64 1.29
CA VAL A 32 9.48 2.01 1.08
C VAL A 32 9.32 2.72 2.42
N ARG A 33 9.56 4.02 2.47
CA ARG A 33 9.52 4.82 3.69
C ARG A 33 8.37 5.84 3.68
N ARG A 34 7.70 5.98 4.83
CA ARG A 34 6.71 7.02 5.07
C ARG A 34 7.36 8.40 5.04
N GLY A 35 6.74 9.33 4.32
CA GLY A 35 7.27 10.67 4.08
C GLY A 35 8.16 10.78 2.84
N GLU A 36 8.57 9.66 2.23
CA GLU A 36 9.34 9.65 0.98
C GLU A 36 8.53 9.01 -0.14
N ASP A 37 8.20 7.72 0.01
CA ASP A 37 7.51 6.91 -1.01
C ASP A 37 5.98 6.90 -0.86
N PHE A 38 5.51 7.11 0.37
CA PHE A 38 4.09 7.17 0.71
C PHE A 38 3.86 8.08 1.92
N TYR A 39 2.68 8.66 2.04
CA TYR A 39 2.37 9.64 3.11
C TYR A 39 1.30 9.18 4.09
N ILE A 40 0.54 8.15 3.71
CA ILE A 40 -0.54 7.59 4.54
C ILE A 40 0.01 6.73 5.66
N ASP A 41 -0.86 6.36 6.60
CA ASP A 41 -0.53 5.41 7.67
C ASP A 41 0.00 4.08 7.09
N PRO A 42 1.08 3.48 7.64
CA PRO A 42 1.62 2.21 7.16
C PRO A 42 0.61 1.05 7.17
N GLY A 43 -0.34 1.06 8.11
CA GLY A 43 -1.45 0.10 8.17
C GLY A 43 -2.42 0.29 7.00
N GLN A 44 -2.81 1.53 6.69
CA GLN A 44 -3.59 1.84 5.49
C GLN A 44 -2.85 1.46 4.20
N PHE A 45 -1.55 1.76 4.12
CA PHE A 45 -0.72 1.40 2.97
C PHE A 45 -0.66 -0.11 2.76
N ARG A 46 -0.57 -0.89 3.85
CA ARG A 46 -0.67 -2.36 3.79
C ARG A 46 -1.99 -2.83 3.17
N VAL A 47 -3.12 -2.19 3.48
CA VAL A 47 -4.41 -2.51 2.86
C VAL A 47 -4.37 -2.21 1.37
N THR A 48 -3.81 -1.06 0.96
CA THR A 48 -3.62 -0.71 -0.46
C THR A 48 -2.80 -1.75 -1.21
N LEU A 49 -1.70 -2.24 -0.62
CA LEU A 49 -0.88 -3.31 -1.19
C LEU A 49 -1.68 -4.60 -1.38
N ALA A 50 -2.48 -5.01 -0.38
CA ALA A 50 -3.31 -6.21 -0.46
C ALA A 50 -4.40 -6.10 -1.53
N VAL A 51 -5.08 -4.95 -1.63
CA VAL A 51 -6.07 -4.67 -2.67
C VAL A 51 -5.41 -4.71 -4.05
N ARG A 52 -4.22 -4.10 -4.20
CA ARG A 52 -3.47 -4.14 -5.46
C ARG A 52 -3.12 -5.57 -5.85
N ALA A 53 -2.65 -6.38 -4.91
CA ALA A 53 -2.26 -7.77 -5.14
C ALA A 53 -3.45 -8.58 -5.68
N SER A 54 -4.61 -8.45 -5.00
CA SER A 54 -5.86 -9.10 -5.41
C SER A 54 -6.27 -8.71 -6.83
N ARG A 55 -6.19 -7.42 -7.18
CA ARG A 55 -6.52 -6.92 -8.52
C ARG A 55 -5.64 -7.47 -9.64
N ILE A 56 -4.39 -7.84 -9.34
CA ILE A 56 -3.43 -8.38 -10.32
C ILE A 56 -3.26 -9.90 -10.20
N GLY A 57 -4.13 -10.59 -9.44
CA GLY A 57 -4.04 -12.04 -9.24
C GLY A 57 -2.79 -12.51 -8.49
N LYS A 58 -2.12 -11.62 -7.76
CA LYS A 58 -0.95 -11.93 -6.94
C LYS A 58 -1.33 -11.93 -5.45
N ARG A 59 -0.45 -12.47 -4.62
CA ARG A 59 -0.43 -12.24 -3.18
C ARG A 59 0.69 -11.28 -2.82
N VAL A 60 0.59 -10.67 -1.64
CA VAL A 60 1.63 -9.78 -1.11
C VAL A 60 2.00 -10.20 0.30
N ARG A 61 3.30 -10.23 0.60
CA ARG A 61 3.84 -10.30 1.96
C ARG A 61 4.23 -8.90 2.35
N VAL A 62 3.83 -8.45 3.53
CA VAL A 62 4.12 -7.09 4.02
C VAL A 62 4.65 -7.20 5.44
N ARG A 63 5.74 -6.50 5.72
CA ARG A 63 6.32 -6.30 7.05
C ARG A 63 6.46 -4.80 7.29
N VAL A 64 5.90 -4.33 8.40
CA VAL A 64 5.97 -2.94 8.81
C VAL A 64 6.98 -2.84 9.95
N ASP A 65 7.90 -1.88 9.84
CA ASP A 65 8.95 -1.59 10.82
C ASP A 65 8.99 -0.06 11.02
N GLY A 66 8.14 0.43 11.93
CA GLY A 66 7.93 1.87 12.12
C GLY A 66 7.42 2.54 10.84
N ASP A 67 8.19 3.50 10.33
CA ASP A 67 7.90 4.21 9.07
C ASP A 67 8.35 3.46 7.81
N VAL A 68 9.00 2.29 7.93
CA VAL A 68 9.46 1.49 6.78
C VAL A 68 8.50 0.34 6.54
N VAL A 69 8.03 0.21 5.30
CA VAL A 69 7.22 -0.92 4.84
C VAL A 69 8.02 -1.75 3.84
N LYS A 70 8.30 -3.00 4.21
CA LYS A 70 8.90 -3.99 3.31
C LYS A 70 7.80 -4.85 2.73
N PHE A 71 7.76 -5.00 1.41
CA PHE A 71 6.76 -5.83 0.77
C PHE A 71 7.30 -6.59 -0.43
N GLN A 72 6.63 -7.70 -0.77
CA GLN A 72 6.92 -8.50 -1.94
C GLN A 72 5.62 -9.02 -2.53
N PHE A 73 5.40 -8.76 -3.82
CA PHE A 73 4.34 -9.38 -4.58
C PHE A 73 4.82 -10.73 -5.12
N TYR A 74 3.99 -11.75 -5.04
CA TYR A 74 4.32 -13.09 -5.52
C TYR A 74 3.09 -13.76 -6.12
N THR A 75 3.32 -14.61 -7.11
CA THR A 75 2.28 -15.49 -7.63
C THR A 75 2.08 -16.62 -6.62
N PRO A 76 0.86 -16.87 -6.11
CA PRO A 76 0.61 -18.06 -5.32
C PRO A 76 0.92 -19.29 -6.18
N ALA A 77 1.75 -20.21 -5.67
CA ALA A 77 1.92 -21.50 -6.31
C ALA A 77 0.54 -22.20 -6.37
N ALA A 78 0.21 -22.74 -7.54
CA ALA A 78 -1.03 -23.48 -7.78
C ALA A 78 -1.07 -24.78 -6.98
#